data_AF-A0A7Y6QKQ5-F1
#
_entry.id   AF-A0A7Y6QKQ5-F1
#
_cell.length_a   1.000
_cell.length_b   1.000
_cell.length_c   1.000
_cell.angle_alpha   90.00
_cell.angle_beta   90.00
_cell.angle_gamma   90.00
#
_symmetry.space_group_name_H-M   'P 1'
#
loop_
_entity.id
_entity.type
_entity.pdbx_description
1 polymer ?
#
loop_
_entity_poly.entity_id
_entity_poly.type
_entity_poly.pdbx_seq_one_letter_code
_entity_poly.pdbx_strand_id
1 'polypeptide(L)'
;MGYHVTILRTIDGQLHPLSREEIHAAVAGMDGKLAAEHREGGELRLYRPLQGRASEIMILQDGELWAKNPGKTFLALMLELAGKLEARVRGDELETYRTPDLTYAHPDDLPLIEAARVESRQQVRRVQRQGWIVRLAALGTVLLLAYLWRLYQGA
;
A
#
# COMPACT_ATOMS: atom_id res chain seq x y z
N MET A 1 -6.16 -11.51 1.13
CA MET A 1 -5.35 -10.29 0.93
C MET A 1 -5.04 -9.72 2.30
N GLY A 2 -3.80 -9.36 2.58
CA GLY A 2 -3.40 -8.81 3.89
C GLY A 2 -2.86 -7.41 3.69
N TYR A 3 -3.14 -6.53 4.64
CA TYR A 3 -2.71 -5.15 4.65
C TYR A 3 -1.32 -5.07 5.31
N HIS A 4 -0.38 -4.40 4.68
CA HIS A 4 0.95 -4.15 5.22
C HIS A 4 1.07 -2.71 5.70
N VAL A 5 1.86 -2.57 6.75
CA VAL A 5 2.29 -1.29 7.28
C VAL A 5 3.79 -1.31 7.31
N THR A 6 4.39 -0.21 6.86
CA THR A 6 5.82 -0.14 6.60
C THR A 6 6.43 1.09 7.24
N ILE A 7 7.53 0.92 7.94
CA ILE A 7 8.41 1.99 8.38
C ILE A 7 9.43 2.23 7.28
N LEU A 8 9.45 3.45 6.76
CA LEU A 8 10.35 3.89 5.71
C LEU A 8 10.82 5.31 5.96
N ARG A 9 12.02 5.64 5.50
CA ARG A 9 12.60 6.98 5.58
C ARG A 9 12.70 7.56 4.18
N THR A 10 12.32 8.82 4.04
CA THR A 10 12.51 9.58 2.80
C THR A 10 13.24 10.88 3.11
N ILE A 11 14.18 11.24 2.25
CA ILE A 11 14.94 12.49 2.31
C ILE A 11 14.84 13.11 0.92
N ASP A 12 14.36 14.36 0.85
CA ASP A 12 14.13 15.09 -0.41
C ASP A 12 13.28 14.29 -1.43
N GLY A 13 12.27 13.56 -0.93
CA GLY A 13 11.38 12.74 -1.75
C GLY A 13 11.97 11.43 -2.26
N GLN A 14 13.20 11.07 -1.87
CA GLN A 14 13.84 9.80 -2.23
C GLN A 14 13.84 8.84 -1.06
N LEU A 15 13.63 7.54 -1.33
CA LEU A 15 13.76 6.49 -0.32
C LEU A 15 15.20 6.42 0.18
N HIS A 16 15.35 6.50 1.50
CA HIS A 16 16.61 6.32 2.19
C HIS A 16 16.56 5.02 3.01
N PRO A 17 17.31 3.97 2.60
CA PRO A 17 17.28 2.67 3.29
C PRO A 17 17.64 2.78 4.77
N LEU A 18 16.93 2.02 5.60
CA LEU A 18 17.26 1.80 7.01
C LEU A 18 18.32 0.70 7.13
N SER A 19 19.45 0.99 7.77
CA SER A 19 20.49 -0.01 8.04
C SER A 19 20.15 -0.86 9.26
N ARG A 20 20.77 -2.04 9.35
CA ARG A 20 20.58 -2.96 10.49
C ARG A 20 21.13 -2.34 11.77
N GLU A 21 22.26 -1.66 11.66
CA GLU A 21 22.98 -1.02 12.74
C GLU A 21 22.12 0.08 13.37
N GLU A 22 21.49 0.93 12.55
CA GLU A 22 20.53 1.93 13.01
C GLU A 22 19.32 1.29 13.70
N ILE A 23 18.77 0.22 13.12
CA ILE A 23 17.61 -0.47 13.70
C ILE A 23 17.96 -1.06 15.06
N HIS A 24 19.12 -1.71 15.20
CA HIS A 24 19.58 -2.24 16.49
C HIS A 24 19.76 -1.14 17.52
N ALA A 25 20.38 -0.01 17.14
CA ALA A 25 20.56 1.12 18.03
C ALA A 25 19.20 1.71 18.48
N ALA A 26 18.25 1.85 17.55
CA ALA A 26 16.91 2.36 17.85
C ALA A 26 16.14 1.42 18.78
N VAL A 27 16.18 0.11 18.51
CA VAL A 27 15.52 -0.94 19.34
C VAL A 27 16.12 -1.01 20.74
N ALA A 28 17.45 -0.88 20.88
CA ALA A 28 18.10 -0.82 22.19
C ALA A 28 17.57 0.35 23.05
N GLY A 29 17.20 1.47 22.42
CA GLY A 29 16.58 2.61 23.08
C GLY A 29 15.06 2.50 23.34
N MET A 30 14.43 1.33 23.11
CA MET A 30 12.99 1.10 23.33
C MET A 30 12.67 0.40 24.66
N ASP A 31 13.57 0.40 25.63
CA ASP A 31 13.36 -0.13 26.98
C ASP A 31 12.82 -1.59 27.01
N GLY A 32 13.29 -2.41 26.06
CA GLY A 32 12.88 -3.82 25.95
C GLY A 32 11.46 -4.06 25.42
N LYS A 33 10.77 -3.03 24.92
CA LYS A 33 9.45 -3.17 24.27
C LYS A 33 9.52 -4.00 22.98
N LEU A 34 10.64 -3.90 22.27
CA LEU A 34 10.95 -4.68 21.07
C LEU A 34 12.29 -5.39 21.25
N ALA A 35 12.42 -6.55 20.62
CA ALA A 35 13.64 -7.31 20.50
C ALA A 35 13.93 -7.60 19.03
N ALA A 36 15.22 -7.68 18.69
CA ALA A 36 15.69 -7.98 17.35
C ALA A 36 16.26 -9.41 17.29
N GLU A 37 15.77 -10.23 16.37
CA GLU A 37 16.25 -11.59 16.08
C GLU A 37 16.78 -11.65 14.65
N HIS A 38 17.95 -12.28 14.47
CA HIS A 38 18.50 -12.60 13.17
C HIS A 38 18.19 -14.06 12.85
N ARG A 39 17.58 -14.32 11.70
CA ARG A 39 17.40 -15.69 11.21
C ARG A 39 18.52 -16.13 10.29
N GLU A 40 18.64 -17.44 10.13
CA GLU A 40 19.43 -18.04 9.04
C GLU A 40 18.98 -17.44 7.69
N GLY A 41 19.94 -16.98 6.89
CA GLY A 41 19.68 -16.18 5.68
C GLY A 41 19.81 -14.66 5.90
N GLY A 42 20.07 -14.23 7.14
CA GLY A 42 20.36 -12.84 7.46
C GLY A 42 19.12 -11.96 7.55
N GLU A 43 17.90 -12.48 7.53
CA GLU A 43 16.71 -11.66 7.73
C GLU A 43 16.66 -11.10 9.17
N LEU A 44 16.44 -9.79 9.31
CA LEU A 44 16.25 -9.15 10.61
C LEU A 44 14.76 -9.07 10.93
N ARG A 45 14.37 -9.59 12.09
CA ARG A 45 12.99 -9.55 12.58
C ARG A 45 12.91 -8.81 13.90
N LEU A 46 11.90 -7.98 14.05
CA LEU A 46 11.58 -7.32 15.31
C LEU A 46 10.26 -7.83 15.87
N TYR A 47 10.19 -8.06 17.16
CA TYR A 47 9.01 -8.66 17.81
C TYR A 47 8.90 -8.19 19.26
N ARG A 48 7.75 -8.45 19.91
CA ARG A 48 7.54 -8.13 21.33
C ARG A 48 8.01 -9.28 22.21
N PRO A 49 9.09 -9.14 23.00
CA PRO A 49 9.66 -10.25 23.75
C PRO A 49 8.68 -10.82 24.80
N LEU A 50 7.85 -9.97 25.43
CA LEU A 50 6.87 -10.39 26.43
C LEU A 50 5.75 -11.30 25.89
N GLN A 51 5.50 -11.26 24.57
CA GLN A 51 4.49 -12.10 23.92
C GLN A 51 5.11 -13.32 23.21
N GLY A 52 6.45 -13.44 23.22
CA GLY A 52 7.19 -14.52 22.59
C GLY A 52 6.97 -14.62 21.08
N ARG A 53 7.15 -15.82 20.52
CA ARG A 53 7.08 -16.11 19.08
C ARG A 53 5.67 -16.04 18.47
N ALA A 54 4.63 -15.93 19.30
CA ALA A 54 3.26 -15.72 18.84
C ALA A 54 2.94 -14.23 18.61
N SER A 55 3.91 -13.33 18.88
CA SER A 55 3.73 -11.91 18.65
C SER A 55 3.78 -11.55 17.17
N GLU A 56 3.14 -10.42 16.86
CA GLU A 56 3.29 -9.74 15.59
C GLU A 56 4.78 -9.40 15.37
N ILE A 57 5.21 -9.45 14.10
CA ILE A 57 6.60 -9.25 13.72
C ILE A 57 6.72 -8.14 12.69
N MET A 58 7.81 -7.37 12.78
CA MET A 58 8.33 -6.57 11.67
C MET A 58 9.48 -7.32 11.01
N ILE A 59 9.59 -7.21 9.70
CA ILE A 59 10.64 -7.83 8.90
C ILE A 59 11.37 -6.71 8.15
N LEU A 60 12.71 -6.69 8.24
CA LEU A 60 13.53 -5.81 7.43
C LEU A 60 13.69 -6.41 6.04
N GLN A 61 13.23 -5.68 5.03
CA GLN A 61 13.37 -6.04 3.63
C GLN A 61 13.59 -4.77 2.80
N ASP A 62 14.58 -4.79 1.90
CA ASP A 62 14.89 -3.69 0.98
C ASP A 62 15.09 -2.31 1.65
N GLY A 63 15.58 -2.30 2.91
CA GLY A 63 15.79 -1.08 3.68
C GLY A 63 14.53 -0.53 4.36
N GLU A 64 13.44 -1.30 4.37
CA GLU A 64 12.16 -0.94 4.99
C GLU A 64 11.77 -2.00 6.04
N LEU A 65 11.08 -1.58 7.11
CA LEU A 65 10.56 -2.49 8.12
C LEU A 65 9.06 -2.63 7.95
N TRP A 66 8.58 -3.81 7.56
CA TRP A 66 7.15 -4.02 7.33
C TRP A 66 6.54 -5.03 8.30
N ALA A 67 5.27 -4.82 8.63
CA ALA A 67 4.45 -5.75 9.41
C ALA A 67 3.12 -6.00 8.69
N LYS A 68 2.59 -7.21 8.82
CA LYS A 68 1.31 -7.59 8.22
C LYS A 68 0.18 -7.52 9.24
N ASN A 69 -0.87 -6.77 8.90
CA ASN A 69 -2.07 -6.53 9.70
C ASN A 69 -1.74 -6.23 11.17
N PRO A 70 -0.87 -5.25 11.47
CA PRO A 70 -0.50 -4.99 12.85
C PRO A 70 -1.71 -4.52 13.67
N GLY A 71 -1.86 -5.03 14.89
CA GLY A 71 -2.82 -4.53 15.85
C GLY A 71 -2.45 -3.13 16.32
N LYS A 72 -3.42 -2.38 16.87
CA LYS A 72 -3.21 -0.99 17.31
C LYS A 72 -2.01 -0.82 18.26
N THR A 73 -1.82 -1.77 19.17
CA THR A 73 -0.71 -1.74 20.13
C THR A 73 0.64 -1.92 19.46
N PHE A 74 0.72 -2.80 18.46
CA PHE A 74 1.97 -3.01 17.72
C PHE A 74 2.24 -1.85 16.76
N LEU A 75 1.20 -1.31 16.12
CA LEU A 75 1.28 -0.08 15.32
C LEU A 75 1.79 1.11 16.14
N ALA A 76 1.39 1.23 17.41
CA ALA A 76 1.96 2.24 18.31
C ALA A 76 3.47 2.06 18.53
N LEU A 77 3.95 0.81 18.65
CA LEU A 77 5.39 0.52 18.74
C LEU A 77 6.11 0.82 17.42
N MET A 78 5.47 0.57 16.28
CA MET A 78 6.01 0.94 14.97
C MET A 78 6.19 2.46 14.86
N LEU A 79 5.21 3.24 15.33
CA LEU A 79 5.29 4.71 15.37
C LEU A 79 6.40 5.19 16.30
N GLU A 80 6.54 4.58 17.48
CA GLU A 80 7.62 4.89 18.42
C GLU A 80 9.00 4.59 17.81
N LEU A 81 9.16 3.44 17.16
CA LEU A 81 10.39 3.05 16.48
C LEU A 81 10.69 3.98 15.29
N ALA A 82 9.67 4.32 14.48
CA ALA A 82 9.82 5.25 13.37
C ALA A 82 10.33 6.61 13.83
N GLY A 83 9.83 7.12 14.97
CA GLY A 83 10.31 8.37 15.56
C GLY A 83 11.79 8.33 15.94
N LYS A 84 12.29 7.20 16.47
CA LYS A 84 13.72 7.01 16.77
C LYS A 84 14.58 6.88 15.51
N LEU A 85 13.99 6.38 14.43
CA LEU A 85 14.63 6.22 13.14
C LEU A 85 14.45 7.44 12.23
N GLU A 86 13.89 8.56 12.70
CA GLU A 86 13.57 9.72 11.86
C GLU A 86 12.82 9.32 10.57
N ALA A 87 11.97 8.31 10.70
CA ALA A 87 11.24 7.65 9.63
C ALA A 87 9.73 7.87 9.82
N ARG A 88 8.93 7.41 8.86
CA ARG A 88 7.46 7.43 8.94
C ARG A 88 6.87 6.05 8.78
N VAL A 89 5.65 5.89 9.30
CA VAL A 89 4.86 4.67 9.17
C VAL A 89 3.81 4.88 8.08
N ARG A 90 3.87 4.10 7.01
CA ARG A 90 2.99 4.18 5.83
C ARG A 90 2.21 2.88 5.64
N GLY A 91 0.94 3.01 5.31
CA GLY A 91 0.07 1.89 4.90
C GLY A 91 0.18 1.55 3.41
N ASP A 92 -0.44 0.45 3.02
CA ASP A 92 -0.51 0.00 1.62
C ASP A 92 -1.28 0.98 0.70
N GLU A 93 -2.15 1.82 1.25
CA GLU A 93 -2.91 2.82 0.48
C GLU A 93 -2.20 4.18 0.39
N LEU A 94 -0.90 4.21 0.72
CA LEU A 94 -0.04 5.41 0.77
C LEU A 94 -0.48 6.45 1.82
N GLU A 95 -1.26 6.04 2.80
CA GLU A 95 -1.58 6.82 3.98
C GLU A 95 -0.45 6.74 5.00
N THR A 96 -0.05 7.89 5.56
CA THR A 96 0.95 7.94 6.62
C THR A 96 0.26 8.06 7.96
N TYR A 97 0.66 7.23 8.92
CA TYR A 97 0.14 7.24 10.28
C TYR A 97 0.79 8.35 11.11
N ARG A 98 -0.04 9.16 11.76
CA ARG A 98 0.36 10.11 12.81
C ARG A 98 0.16 9.49 14.20
N THR A 99 -0.96 8.80 14.38
CA THR A 99 -1.28 7.96 15.54
C THR A 99 -1.89 6.66 15.03
N PRO A 100 -2.11 5.63 15.88
CA PRO A 100 -2.77 4.40 15.43
C PRO A 100 -4.17 4.59 14.85
N ASP A 101 -4.84 5.72 15.15
CA ASP A 101 -6.20 6.02 14.72
C ASP A 101 -6.29 7.19 13.74
N LEU A 102 -5.16 7.85 13.43
CA LEU A 102 -5.12 9.06 12.59
C LEU A 102 -4.06 8.94 11.51
N THR A 103 -4.50 9.08 10.27
CA THR A 103 -3.65 9.07 9.07
C THR A 103 -3.74 10.40 8.32
N TYR A 104 -2.74 10.67 7.48
CA TYR A 104 -2.71 11.81 6.57
C TYR A 104 -1.94 11.46 5.30
N ALA A 105 -2.15 12.22 4.23
CA ALA A 105 -1.36 12.08 3.00
C ALA A 105 -0.03 12.84 3.16
N HIS A 106 1.08 12.13 3.02
CA HIS A 106 2.40 12.75 3.12
C HIS A 106 2.79 13.40 1.78
N PRO A 107 3.40 14.61 1.78
CA PRO A 107 3.85 15.29 0.56
C PRO A 107 4.65 14.41 -0.41
N ASP A 108 5.63 13.66 0.12
CA ASP A 108 6.45 12.72 -0.67
C ASP A 108 5.67 11.61 -1.39
N ASP A 109 4.48 11.24 -0.90
CA ASP A 109 3.64 10.21 -1.51
C ASP A 109 2.63 10.81 -2.51
N LEU A 110 2.46 12.15 -2.56
CA LEU A 110 1.54 12.81 -3.50
C LEU A 110 1.83 12.47 -4.97
N PRO A 111 3.09 12.43 -5.46
CA PRO A 111 3.37 12.06 -6.84
C PRO A 111 2.90 10.64 -7.18
N LEU A 112 3.02 9.70 -6.24
CA LEU A 112 2.56 8.32 -6.41
C LEU A 112 1.03 8.24 -6.43
N ILE A 113 0.35 8.98 -5.53
CA ILE A 113 -1.11 9.08 -5.50
C ILE A 113 -1.64 9.66 -6.82
N GLU A 114 -0.99 10.68 -7.36
CA GLU A 114 -1.35 11.26 -8.65
C GLU A 114 -1.14 10.30 -9.82
N ALA A 115 -0.01 9.58 -9.85
CA ALA A 115 0.26 8.56 -10.86
C ALA A 115 -0.81 7.46 -10.86
N ALA A 116 -1.17 6.92 -9.69
CA ALA A 116 -2.22 5.90 -9.55
C ALA A 116 -3.60 6.42 -10.03
N ARG A 117 -3.92 7.71 -9.77
CA ARG A 117 -5.15 8.34 -10.28
C ARG A 117 -5.16 8.46 -11.80
N VAL A 118 -4.02 8.80 -12.41
CA VAL A 118 -3.90 8.88 -13.88
C VAL A 118 -4.11 7.51 -14.51
N GLU A 119 -3.48 6.46 -13.98
CA GLU A 119 -3.67 5.09 -14.48
C GLU A 119 -5.12 4.62 -14.34
N SER A 120 -5.75 4.85 -13.19
CA SER A 120 -7.16 4.53 -12.97
C SER A 120 -8.08 5.24 -13.96
N ARG A 121 -7.84 6.52 -14.24
CA ARG A 121 -8.60 7.28 -15.24
C ARG A 121 -8.43 6.71 -16.66
N GLN A 122 -7.24 6.23 -17.00
CA GLN A 122 -7.01 5.59 -18.30
C GLN A 122 -7.75 4.25 -18.42
N GLN A 123 -7.76 3.45 -17.35
CA GLN A 123 -8.54 2.21 -17.31
C GLN A 123 -10.05 2.47 -17.43
N VAL A 124 -10.59 3.43 -16.68
CA VAL A 124 -12.01 3.82 -16.78
C VAL A 124 -12.36 4.31 -18.19
N ARG A 125 -11.50 5.13 -18.81
CA ARG A 125 -11.69 5.59 -20.20
C ARG A 125 -11.71 4.43 -21.21
N ARG A 126 -10.88 3.40 -20.99
CA ARG A 126 -10.85 2.21 -21.86
C ARG A 126 -12.15 1.42 -21.78
N VAL A 127 -12.67 1.20 -20.56
CA VAL A 127 -13.95 0.51 -20.34
C VAL A 127 -15.13 1.32 -20.89
N GLN A 128 -15.16 2.64 -20.67
CA GLN A 128 -16.23 3.50 -21.19
C GLN A 128 -16.27 3.53 -22.72
N ARG A 129 -15.11 3.56 -23.40
CA ARG A 129 -15.03 3.46 -24.87
C ARG A 129 -15.58 2.13 -25.38
N GLN A 130 -15.26 1.02 -24.72
CA GLN A 130 -15.80 -0.29 -25.08
C GLN A 130 -17.33 -0.33 -24.91
N GLY A 131 -17.86 0.24 -23.82
CA GLY A 131 -19.31 0.32 -23.59
C GLY A 131 -20.06 1.12 -24.66
N TRP A 132 -19.47 2.23 -25.16
CA TRP A 132 -20.08 3.01 -26.24
C TRP A 132 -20.09 2.30 -27.59
N ILE A 133 -19.03 1.56 -27.93
CA ILE A 133 -18.96 0.75 -29.15
C ILE A 133 -20.06 -0.33 -29.14
N VAL A 134 -20.23 -1.04 -28.01
CA VAL A 134 -21.27 -2.07 -27.87
C VAL A 134 -22.67 -1.47 -28.00
N ARG A 135 -22.93 -0.30 -27.41
CA ARG A 135 -24.23 0.39 -27.53
C ARG A 135 -24.52 0.81 -28.97
N LEU A 136 -23.54 1.34 -29.69
CA LEU A 136 -23.70 1.72 -31.10
C LEU A 136 -23.92 0.49 -32.00
N ALA A 137 -23.19 -0.60 -31.76
CA ALA A 137 -23.37 -1.86 -32.48
C ALA A 137 -24.79 -2.40 -32.29
N ALA A 138 -25.29 -2.46 -31.05
CA ALA A 138 -26.64 -2.92 -30.75
C ALA A 138 -27.71 -2.07 -31.45
N LEU A 139 -27.56 -0.74 -31.44
CA LEU A 139 -28.48 0.17 -32.12
C LEU A 139 -28.47 -0.06 -33.64
N GLY A 140 -27.28 -0.26 -34.21
CA GLY A 140 -27.10 -0.61 -35.62
C GLY A 140 -27.81 -1.90 -36.00
N THR A 141 -27.67 -2.95 -35.18
CA THR A 141 -28.36 -4.23 -35.42
C THR A 141 -29.88 -4.09 -35.39
N VAL A 142 -30.42 -3.34 -34.43
CA VAL A 142 -31.87 -3.08 -34.32
C VAL A 142 -32.38 -2.31 -35.55
N LEU A 143 -31.66 -1.26 -35.98
CA LEU A 143 -32.02 -0.51 -37.18
C LEU A 143 -31.96 -1.37 -38.45
N LEU A 144 -30.97 -2.25 -38.55
CA LEU A 144 -30.81 -3.14 -39.70
C LEU A 144 -31.93 -4.19 -39.76
N LEU A 145 -32.32 -4.76 -38.61
CA LEU A 145 -33.47 -5.65 -38.52
C LEU A 145 -34.78 -4.94 -38.88
N ALA A 146 -34.99 -3.71 -38.40
CA ALA A 146 -36.17 -2.91 -38.73
C ALA A 146 -36.23 -2.58 -40.24
N TYR A 147 -35.08 -2.30 -40.86
CA TYR A 147 -34.97 -2.06 -42.29
C TYR A 147 -35.30 -3.32 -43.12
N LEU A 148 -34.73 -4.48 -42.76
CA LEU A 148 -35.02 -5.75 -43.41
C LEU A 148 -36.50 -6.14 -43.27
N TRP A 149 -37.08 -5.93 -42.09
CA TRP A 149 -38.50 -6.16 -41.84
C TRP A 149 -39.39 -5.31 -42.75
N ARG A 150 -39.04 -4.03 -42.93
CA ARG A 150 -39.77 -3.12 -43.81
C ARG A 150 -39.70 -3.53 -45.28
N LEU A 151 -38.52 -4.00 -45.74
CA LEU A 151 -38.35 -4.55 -47.09
C LEU A 151 -39.21 -5.80 -47.32
N TYR A 152 -39.27 -6.69 -46.33
CA TYR A 152 -40.08 -7.92 -46.42
C TYR A 152 -41.58 -7.64 -46.53
N GLN A 153 -42.10 -6.61 -45.85
CA GLN A 153 -43.52 -6.24 -45.93
C GLN A 153 -43.90 -5.49 -47.22
N GLY A 154 -42.93 -4.90 -47.93
CA GLY A 154 -43.15 -4.14 -49.14
C GLY A 154 -42.94 -4.92 -50.45
N ALA A 155 -42.53 -6.19 -50.36
CA ALA A 155 -42.38 -7.13 -51.47
C ALA A 155 -43.56 -8.12 -51.49
#